data_AF-A0A4P9UMB7-F1
#
_entry.id   AF-A0A4P9UMB7-F1
#
_cell.length_a   1.000
_cell.length_b   1.000
_cell.length_c   1.000
_cell.angle_alpha   90.00
_cell.angle_beta   90.00
_cell.angle_gamma   90.00
#
_symmetry.space_group_name_H-M   'P 1'
#
loop_
_entity.id
_entity.type
_entity.pdbx_description
1 polymer ?
#
loop_
_entity_poly.entity_id
_entity_poly.type
_entity_poly.pdbx_seq_one_letter_code
_entity_poly.pdbx_strand_id
1 'polypeptide(L)'
;MEIIKNKGLNKVTYQQCYQLSKTLPRNSKVKTHLQAWLKKHLQIQAELTELPLLSSSDIIETLFGNYKYMLERSPQADMNRSVLLIPALCGSRKEAVIDQALNKAFQVDLAHWEEKNIPYTVRKKRQEFFKHKS
;
A
#
# COMPACT_ATOMS: atom_id res chain seq x y z
N MET A 1 -9.92 -16.50 7.34
CA MET A 1 -8.75 -15.71 6.85
C MET A 1 -9.04 -14.23 6.72
N GLU A 2 -10.30 -13.79 6.72
CA GLU A 2 -10.71 -12.38 6.62
C GLU A 2 -10.02 -11.45 7.65
N ILE A 3 -9.89 -11.90 8.90
CA ILE A 3 -9.26 -11.11 9.97
C ILE A 3 -7.83 -10.69 9.59
N ILE A 4 -6.99 -11.65 9.20
CA ILE A 4 -5.57 -11.38 8.89
C ILE A 4 -5.44 -10.64 7.56
N LYS A 5 -6.31 -10.94 6.58
CA LYS A 5 -6.36 -10.17 5.34
C LYS A 5 -6.61 -8.69 5.61
N ASN A 6 -7.63 -8.35 6.39
CA ASN A 6 -8.04 -6.95 6.53
C ASN A 6 -7.25 -6.19 7.61
N LYS A 7 -6.75 -6.86 8.64
CA LYS A 7 -6.09 -6.22 9.79
C LYS A 7 -4.59 -6.52 9.91
N GLY A 8 -4.06 -7.36 9.03
CA GLY A 8 -2.71 -7.90 9.13
C GLY A 8 -2.53 -8.87 10.30
N LEU A 9 -1.35 -9.47 10.38
CA LEU A 9 -0.92 -10.34 11.46
C LEU A 9 -0.17 -9.51 12.51
N ASN A 10 -0.69 -9.50 13.73
CA ASN A 10 -0.05 -8.97 14.92
C ASN A 10 -0.46 -9.83 16.13
N LYS A 11 -0.03 -9.47 17.33
CA LYS A 11 -0.35 -10.23 18.55
C LYS A 11 -1.86 -10.41 18.77
N VAL A 12 -2.67 -9.40 18.46
CA VAL A 12 -4.13 -9.43 18.64
C VAL A 12 -4.79 -10.36 17.62
N THR A 13 -4.49 -10.18 16.33
CA THR A 13 -5.08 -11.00 15.26
C THR A 13 -4.56 -12.43 15.28
N TYR A 14 -3.31 -12.64 15.73
CA TYR A 14 -2.78 -13.97 16.04
C TYR A 14 -3.66 -14.69 17.06
N GLN A 15 -3.95 -14.05 18.20
CA GLN A 15 -4.77 -14.67 19.25
C GLN A 15 -6.18 -15.00 18.74
N GLN A 16 -6.81 -14.08 18.00
CA GLN A 16 -8.12 -14.30 17.38
C GLN A 16 -8.10 -15.50 16.45
N CYS A 17 -7.12 -15.58 15.55
CA CYS A 17 -7.00 -16.69 14.60
C CYS A 17 -6.60 -18.00 15.27
N TYR A 18 -5.80 -17.95 16.34
CA TYR A 18 -5.45 -19.12 17.12
C TYR A 18 -6.69 -19.70 17.83
N GLN A 19 -7.54 -18.87 18.42
CA GLN A 19 -8.80 -19.33 19.02
C GLN A 19 -9.75 -19.90 17.96
N LEU A 20 -9.88 -19.24 16.80
CA LEU A 20 -10.66 -19.76 15.67
C LEU A 20 -10.13 -21.12 15.21
N SER A 21 -8.81 -21.33 15.17
CA SER A 21 -8.24 -22.63 14.80
C SER A 21 -8.63 -23.77 15.74
N LYS A 22 -9.07 -23.47 16.97
CA LYS A 22 -9.53 -24.49 17.91
C LYS A 22 -10.90 -25.07 17.57
N THR A 23 -11.71 -24.37 16.76
CA THR A 23 -12.98 -24.92 16.28
C THR A 23 -12.79 -26.02 15.25
N LEU A 24 -11.58 -26.15 14.67
CA LEU A 24 -11.23 -27.22 13.76
C LEU A 24 -11.03 -28.56 14.49
N PRO A 25 -11.33 -29.70 13.82
CA PRO A 25 -11.15 -31.03 14.40
C PRO A 25 -9.75 -31.27 14.98
N ARG A 26 -9.68 -32.06 16.05
CA ARG A 26 -8.43 -32.28 16.83
C ARG A 26 -7.27 -32.80 15.98
N ASN A 27 -7.55 -33.67 15.01
CA ASN A 27 -6.55 -34.29 14.13
C ASN A 27 -6.47 -33.64 12.73
N SER A 28 -6.99 -32.42 12.59
CA SER A 28 -6.95 -31.70 11.31
C SER A 28 -5.52 -31.26 10.97
N LYS A 29 -4.98 -31.75 9.85
CA LYS A 29 -3.71 -31.27 9.31
C LYS A 29 -3.75 -29.75 9.05
N VAL A 30 -4.89 -29.21 8.62
CA VAL A 30 -5.07 -27.78 8.38
C VAL A 30 -4.85 -26.97 9.65
N LYS A 31 -5.38 -27.44 10.79
CA LYS A 31 -5.19 -26.79 12.10
C LYS A 31 -3.70 -26.70 12.46
N THR A 32 -2.98 -27.82 12.34
CA THR A 32 -1.55 -27.88 12.67
C THR A 32 -0.73 -26.94 11.80
N HIS A 33 -0.94 -26.98 10.47
CA HIS A 33 -0.22 -26.09 9.55
C HIS A 33 -0.56 -24.62 9.79
N LEU A 34 -1.83 -24.28 10.02
CA LEU A 34 -2.25 -22.92 10.31
C LEU A 34 -1.61 -22.38 11.59
N GLN A 35 -1.60 -23.17 12.67
CA GLN A 35 -0.99 -22.76 13.93
C GLN A 35 0.53 -22.59 13.82
N ALA A 36 1.20 -23.48 13.08
CA ALA A 36 2.63 -23.37 12.80
C ALA A 36 2.94 -22.11 11.97
N TRP A 37 2.15 -21.85 10.94
CA TRP A 37 2.26 -20.65 10.11
C TRP A 37 2.05 -19.38 10.94
N LEU A 38 0.99 -19.31 11.74
CA LEU A 38 0.68 -18.16 12.61
C LEU A 38 1.84 -17.86 13.57
N LYS A 39 2.42 -18.89 14.18
CA LYS A 39 3.54 -18.72 15.12
C LYS A 39 4.80 -18.20 14.39
N LYS A 40 5.16 -18.81 13.26
CA LYS A 40 6.33 -18.40 12.47
C LYS A 40 6.19 -16.95 11.99
N HIS A 41 5.04 -16.59 11.43
CA HIS A 41 4.85 -15.25 10.88
C HIS A 41 4.69 -14.16 11.95
N LEU A 42 4.27 -14.51 13.17
CA LEU A 42 4.30 -13.58 14.30
C LEU A 42 5.74 -13.25 14.73
N GLN A 43 6.65 -14.24 14.70
CA GLN A 43 8.08 -14.00 14.96
C GLN A 43 8.68 -13.08 13.90
N ILE A 44 8.41 -13.37 12.61
CA ILE A 44 8.84 -12.51 11.49
C ILE A 44 8.30 -11.09 11.65
N GLN A 45 7.03 -10.92 12.05
CA GLN A 45 6.47 -9.60 12.29
C GLN A 45 7.26 -8.85 13.37
N ALA A 46 7.54 -9.48 14.51
CA ALA A 46 8.28 -8.87 15.61
C ALA A 46 9.72 -8.45 15.21
N GLU A 47 10.34 -9.13 14.25
CA GLU A 47 11.69 -8.80 13.75
C GLU A 47 11.68 -7.68 12.71
N LEU A 48 10.64 -7.60 11.86
CA LEU A 48 10.59 -6.67 10.74
C LEU A 48 9.97 -5.31 11.07
N THR A 49 8.88 -5.29 11.85
CA THR A 49 8.08 -4.07 12.03
C THR A 49 7.13 -4.15 13.21
N GLU A 50 6.86 -3.01 13.85
CA GLU A 50 5.79 -2.91 14.87
C GLU A 50 4.37 -2.91 14.25
N LEU A 51 4.27 -2.74 12.93
CA LEU A 51 3.01 -2.72 12.20
C LEU A 51 2.48 -4.15 11.95
N PRO A 52 1.16 -4.32 11.75
CA PRO A 52 0.61 -5.61 11.37
C PRO A 52 1.19 -6.10 10.03
N LEU A 53 1.64 -7.35 9.98
CA LEU A 53 2.23 -7.95 8.79
C LEU A 53 1.15 -8.38 7.79
N LEU A 54 1.31 -8.02 6.51
CA LEU A 54 0.40 -8.46 5.46
C LEU A 54 0.50 -9.98 5.25
N SER A 55 -0.64 -10.67 5.19
CA SER A 55 -0.67 -12.13 5.00
C SER A 55 -0.69 -12.58 3.54
N SER A 56 -1.01 -11.70 2.60
CA SER A 56 -1.02 -12.01 1.15
C SER A 56 -0.79 -10.76 0.30
N SER A 57 -0.44 -10.98 -0.97
CA SER A 57 -0.27 -9.91 -1.97
C SER A 57 -1.58 -9.37 -2.53
N ASP A 58 -2.71 -10.06 -2.34
CA ASP A 58 -4.02 -9.69 -2.90
C ASP A 58 -4.40 -8.22 -2.61
N ILE A 59 -4.02 -7.70 -1.44
CA ILE A 59 -4.29 -6.31 -1.04
C ILE A 59 -3.47 -5.33 -1.87
N ILE A 60 -2.21 -5.68 -2.14
CA ILE A 60 -1.32 -4.93 -3.01
C ILE A 60 -1.85 -4.99 -4.45
N GLU A 61 -2.24 -6.17 -4.93
CA GLU A 61 -2.82 -6.36 -6.26
C GLU A 61 -4.12 -5.57 -6.43
N THR A 62 -4.99 -5.57 -5.43
CA THR A 62 -6.23 -4.79 -5.41
C THR A 62 -5.93 -3.29 -5.42
N LEU A 63 -4.96 -2.82 -4.63
CA LEU A 63 -4.52 -1.42 -4.61
C LEU A 63 -4.03 -0.99 -6.01
N PHE A 64 -3.18 -1.80 -6.65
CA PHE A 64 -2.69 -1.52 -7.99
C PHE A 64 -3.78 -1.64 -9.07
N GLY A 65 -4.78 -2.51 -8.88
CA GLY A 65 -5.96 -2.57 -9.73
C GLY A 65 -6.76 -1.26 -9.68
N ASN A 66 -7.06 -0.78 -8.47
CA ASN A 66 -7.72 0.51 -8.26
C ASN A 66 -6.91 1.68 -8.83
N TYR A 67 -5.59 1.66 -8.62
CA TYR A 67 -4.68 2.65 -9.18
C TYR A 67 -4.75 2.73 -10.70
N LYS A 68 -4.68 1.58 -11.40
CA LYS A 68 -4.79 1.52 -12.86
C LYS A 68 -6.15 2.00 -13.35
N TYR A 69 -7.23 1.56 -12.69
CA TYR A 69 -8.58 2.01 -13.03
C TYR A 69 -8.74 3.54 -12.93
N MET A 70 -8.18 4.16 -11.88
CA MET A 70 -8.21 5.62 -11.73
C MET A 70 -7.35 6.34 -12.77
N LEU A 71 -6.20 5.78 -13.12
CA LEU A 71 -5.32 6.29 -14.16
C LEU A 71 -5.96 6.28 -15.56
N GLU A 72 -6.67 5.21 -15.92
CA GLU A 72 -7.33 5.08 -17.22
C GLU A 72 -8.37 6.19 -17.48
N ARG A 73 -8.96 6.73 -16.41
CA ARG A 73 -9.91 7.86 -16.49
C ARG A 73 -9.25 9.21 -16.76
N SER A 74 -7.92 9.32 -16.57
CA SER A 74 -7.16 10.54 -16.82
C SER A 74 -5.78 10.21 -17.43
N PRO A 75 -5.72 9.82 -18.72
CA PRO A 75 -4.50 9.35 -19.37
C PRO A 75 -3.41 10.42 -19.51
N GLN A 76 -3.77 11.70 -19.35
CA GLN A 76 -2.86 12.84 -19.51
C GLN A 76 -2.05 13.19 -18.25
N ALA A 77 -2.28 12.51 -17.12
CA ALA A 77 -1.53 12.76 -15.89
C ALA A 77 -0.08 12.24 -16.02
N ASP A 78 0.91 13.08 -15.67
CA ASP A 78 2.31 12.66 -15.58
C ASP A 78 2.42 11.44 -14.67
N MET A 79 2.92 10.32 -15.22
CA MET A 79 3.02 9.04 -14.52
C MET A 79 3.76 9.15 -13.19
N ASN A 80 4.73 10.07 -13.07
CA ASN A 80 5.47 10.28 -11.83
C ASN A 80 4.60 10.95 -10.75
N ARG A 81 3.77 11.93 -11.13
CA ARG A 81 2.83 12.58 -10.21
C ARG A 81 1.70 11.64 -9.81
N SER A 82 1.28 10.79 -10.73
CA SER A 82 0.23 9.80 -10.49
C SER A 82 0.57 8.85 -9.34
N VAL A 83 1.85 8.63 -9.01
CA VAL A 83 2.23 7.80 -7.85
C VAL A 83 1.61 8.28 -6.53
N LEU A 84 1.31 9.59 -6.41
CA LEU A 84 0.65 10.18 -5.24
C LEU A 84 -0.80 9.70 -5.06
N LEU A 85 -1.40 9.10 -6.10
CA LEU A 85 -2.69 8.43 -5.98
C LEU A 85 -2.61 7.21 -5.06
N ILE A 86 -1.47 6.51 -5.01
CA ILE A 86 -1.32 5.31 -4.16
C ILE A 86 -1.56 5.64 -2.67
N PRO A 87 -0.84 6.59 -2.05
CA PRO A 87 -1.11 6.96 -0.65
C PRO A 87 -2.50 7.57 -0.46
N ALA A 88 -3.03 8.32 -1.43
CA ALA A 88 -4.39 8.84 -1.37
C ALA A 88 -5.45 7.73 -1.35
N LEU A 89 -5.21 6.63 -2.08
CA LEU A 89 -6.09 5.45 -2.09
C LEU A 89 -6.06 4.68 -0.77
N CYS A 90 -4.94 4.70 -0.05
CA CYS A 90 -4.76 4.06 1.26
C CYS A 90 -5.29 4.90 2.44
N GLY A 91 -5.55 6.20 2.23
CA GLY A 91 -6.03 7.12 3.27
C GLY A 91 -7.52 6.96 3.60
N SER A 92 -7.95 7.56 4.71
CA SER A 92 -9.37 7.66 5.05
C SER A 92 -10.07 8.63 4.11
N ARG A 93 -11.14 8.17 3.44
CA ARG A 93 -11.93 8.99 2.50
C ARG A 93 -13.19 9.57 3.14
N LYS A 94 -13.11 9.89 4.44
CA LYS A 94 -14.19 10.63 5.12
C LYS A 94 -14.20 12.06 4.61
N GLU A 95 -15.39 12.64 4.48
CA GLU A 95 -15.61 14.00 3.98
C GLU A 95 -14.68 15.03 4.64
N ALA A 96 -14.64 15.08 5.97
CA ALA A 96 -13.77 16.01 6.70
C ALA A 96 -12.26 15.86 6.38
N VAL A 97 -11.79 14.64 6.09
CA VAL A 97 -10.39 14.39 5.71
C VAL A 97 -10.13 14.89 4.29
N ILE A 98 -11.09 14.68 3.38
CA ILE A 98 -11.02 15.15 2.00
C ILE A 98 -11.03 16.69 1.98
N ASP A 99 -11.94 17.33 2.71
CA ASP A 99 -12.01 18.79 2.79
C ASP A 99 -10.73 19.39 3.36
N GLN A 100 -10.20 18.79 4.43
CA GLN A 100 -8.92 19.22 4.98
C GLN A 100 -7.78 19.05 3.97
N ALA A 101 -7.74 17.94 3.23
CA ALA A 101 -6.70 17.70 2.24
C ALA A 101 -6.78 18.70 1.09
N LEU A 102 -7.98 18.99 0.58
CA LEU A 102 -8.19 19.96 -0.49
C LEU A 102 -7.81 21.39 -0.06
N ASN A 103 -8.06 21.76 1.19
CA ASN A 103 -7.72 23.09 1.71
C ASN A 103 -6.22 23.26 2.05
N LYS A 104 -5.48 22.17 2.24
CA LYS A 104 -4.06 22.19 2.65
C LYS A 104 -3.08 21.77 1.55
N ALA A 105 -3.57 21.15 0.46
CA ALA A 105 -2.73 20.73 -0.64
C ALA A 105 -2.54 21.87 -1.64
N PHE A 106 -1.45 22.61 -1.51
CA PHE A 106 -1.13 23.69 -2.46
C PHE A 106 -0.32 23.17 -3.64
N GLN A 107 -0.54 23.78 -4.82
CA GLN A 107 0.22 23.45 -6.03
C GLN A 107 1.73 23.67 -5.86
N VAL A 108 2.12 24.65 -5.04
CA VAL A 108 3.53 24.93 -4.72
C VAL A 108 4.18 23.77 -3.98
N ASP A 109 3.47 23.09 -3.08
CA ASP A 109 4.01 21.94 -2.35
C ASP A 109 4.21 20.75 -3.28
N LEU A 110 3.29 20.56 -4.25
CA LEU A 110 3.40 19.53 -5.26
C LEU A 110 4.62 19.74 -6.16
N ALA A 111 4.90 20.99 -6.56
CA ALA A 111 6.08 21.32 -7.35
C ALA A 111 7.38 21.04 -6.59
N HIS A 112 7.47 21.46 -5.33
CA HIS A 112 8.64 21.16 -4.48
C HIS A 112 8.80 19.65 -4.24
N TRP A 113 7.69 18.93 -4.04
CA TRP A 113 7.73 17.48 -3.90
C TRP A 113 8.24 16.80 -5.17
N GLU A 114 7.81 17.24 -6.35
CA GLU A 114 8.30 16.72 -7.63
C GLU A 114 9.80 16.96 -7.79
N GLU A 115 10.29 18.18 -7.55
CA GLU A 115 11.72 18.50 -7.67
C GLU A 115 12.57 17.64 -6.72
N LYS A 116 12.08 17.40 -5.51
CA LYS A 116 12.79 16.62 -4.49
C LYS A 116 12.79 15.11 -4.78
N ASN A 117 11.71 14.57 -5.31
CA ASN A 117 11.50 13.11 -5.39
C ASN A 117 11.57 12.53 -6.80
N ILE A 118 11.37 13.35 -7.83
CA ILE A 118 11.37 12.90 -9.23
C ILE A 118 12.72 13.31 -9.85
N PRO A 119 13.66 12.37 -10.00
CA PRO A 119 14.97 12.67 -10.55
C PRO A 119 14.86 13.13 -12.00
N TYR A 120 15.90 13.83 -12.44
CA TYR A 120 15.96 14.42 -13.77
C TYR A 120 15.88 13.34 -14.87
N THR A 121 14.72 13.26 -15.53
CA THR A 121 14.39 12.16 -16.44
C THR A 121 15.25 12.19 -17.72
N VAL A 122 15.48 11.01 -18.32
CA VAL A 122 16.19 10.87 -19.60
C VAL A 122 15.51 11.69 -20.71
N ARG A 123 14.18 11.80 -20.68
CA ARG A 123 13.43 12.65 -21.63
C ARG A 123 13.79 14.12 -21.47
N LYS A 124 13.83 14.63 -20.23
CA LYS A 124 14.25 16.01 -19.95
C LYS A 124 15.69 16.25 -20.43
N LYS A 125 16.62 15.30 -20.18
CA LYS A 125 18.01 15.34 -20.70
C LYS A 125 18.08 15.49 -22.21
N ARG A 126 17.30 14.68 -22.93
CA ARG A 126 17.24 14.74 -24.40
C ARG A 126 16.69 16.07 -24.88
N GLN A 127 15.61 16.58 -24.27
CA GLN A 127 15.01 17.86 -24.66
C GLN A 127 15.95 19.05 -24.45
N GLU A 128 16.67 19.11 -23.32
CA GLU A 128 17.68 20.16 -23.11
C GLU A 128 18.83 20.07 -24.10
N PHE A 129 19.32 18.86 -24.39
CA PHE A 129 20.37 18.67 -25.40
C PHE A 129 19.97 19.24 -26.77
N PHE A 130 18.72 19.02 -27.21
CA PHE A 130 18.23 19.58 -28.47
C PHE A 130 17.97 21.09 -28.42
N LYS A 131 17.61 21.66 -27.25
CA LYS A 131 17.47 23.11 -27.06
C LYS A 131 18.81 23.85 -27.15
N HIS A 132 19.92 23.23 -26.75
CA HIS A 132 21.26 23.82 -26.84
C HIS A 132 21.90 23.69 -28.24
N LYS A 133 21.27 22.98 -29.17
CA LYS A 133 21.75 22.80 -30.56
C LYS A 133 21.01 23.64 -31.61
N SER A 134 19.94 24.35 -31.23
CA SER A 134 19.28 25.38 -32.03
C SER A 134 19.72 26.76 -31.60
#